data_AF-E9GE95-F1
#
_entry.id   AF-E9GE95-F1
#
_cell.length_a   1.000
_cell.length_b   1.000
_cell.length_c   1.000
_cell.angle_alpha   90.00
_cell.angle_beta   90.00
_cell.angle_gamma   90.00
#
_symmetry.space_group_name_H-M   'P 1'
#
loop_
_entity.id
_entity.type
_entity.pdbx_description
1 polymer ?
#
loop_
_entity_poly.entity_id
_entity_poly.type
_entity_poly.pdbx_seq_one_letter_code
_entity_poly.pdbx_strand_id
1 'polypeptide(L)'
;MTLMLKLISVSVMTIGSLSIFFQICELILFRSANSTFKEPDIVSAGIWGGVFLVLFAGLLLSHRLRDTRAVQGLAIYGILVGVTIVGLYCWSISRYHSAVSRCQTISVSNVNLCGRVALDSLLVICGILTVGLNVCTAAMASKFALD
;
A
#
# COMPACT_ATOMS: atom_id res chain seq x y z
N MET A 1 19.72 -17.40 -7.79
CA MET A 1 18.24 -17.41 -7.69
C MET A 1 17.77 -16.89 -6.33
N THR A 2 18.35 -17.38 -5.24
CA THR A 2 18.06 -17.01 -3.84
C THR A 2 18.21 -15.52 -3.51
N LEU A 3 19.17 -14.81 -4.12
CA LEU A 3 19.35 -13.36 -3.89
C LEU A 3 18.15 -12.53 -4.40
N MET A 4 17.63 -12.88 -5.59
CA MET A 4 16.57 -12.10 -6.23
C MET A 4 15.23 -12.29 -5.51
N LEU A 5 14.92 -13.52 -5.08
CA LEU A 5 13.76 -13.82 -4.25
C LEU A 5 13.81 -13.05 -2.93
N LYS A 6 14.96 -13.04 -2.25
CA LYS A 6 15.15 -12.28 -1.01
C LYS A 6 14.94 -10.79 -1.24
N LEU A 7 15.49 -10.24 -2.31
CA LEU A 7 15.36 -8.81 -2.62
C LEU A 7 13.90 -8.43 -2.88
N ILE A 8 13.19 -9.18 -3.73
CA ILE A 8 11.75 -8.94 -4.00
C ILE A 8 10.93 -9.07 -2.73
N SER A 9 11.14 -10.13 -1.95
CA SER A 9 10.36 -10.36 -0.73
C SER A 9 10.60 -9.29 0.32
N VAL A 10 11.85 -8.88 0.54
CA VAL A 10 12.19 -7.76 1.43
C VAL A 10 11.53 -6.47 0.94
N SER A 11 11.59 -6.16 -0.36
CA SER A 11 10.93 -4.98 -0.91
C SER A 11 9.41 -5.00 -0.70
N VAL A 12 8.75 -6.13 -0.97
CA VAL A 12 7.30 -6.30 -0.73
C VAL A 12 6.98 -6.10 0.75
N MET A 13 7.78 -6.66 1.66
CA MET A 13 7.62 -6.49 3.09
C MET A 13 7.76 -5.02 3.50
N THR A 14 8.80 -4.33 3.03
CA THR A 14 9.04 -2.92 3.32
C THR A 14 7.91 -2.03 2.82
N ILE A 15 7.41 -2.26 1.60
CA ILE A 15 6.29 -1.49 1.06
C ILE A 15 5.00 -1.76 1.84
N GLY A 16 4.75 -3.02 2.23
CA GLY A 16 3.64 -3.37 3.11
C GLY A 16 3.71 -2.63 4.45
N SER A 17 4.88 -2.61 5.10
CA SER A 17 5.10 -1.87 6.35
C SER A 17 4.93 -0.36 6.19
N LEU A 18 5.44 0.22 5.10
CA LEU A 18 5.26 1.65 4.80
C LEU A 18 3.79 2.01 4.57
N SER A 19 3.04 1.15 3.87
CA SER A 19 1.61 1.37 3.63
C SER A 19 0.80 1.36 4.93
N ILE A 20 1.12 0.45 5.86
CA ILE A 20 0.54 0.44 7.22
C ILE A 20 0.90 1.74 7.94
N PHE A 21 2.18 2.12 7.93
CA PHE A 21 2.68 3.29 8.63
C PHE A 21 1.98 4.58 8.16
N PHE A 22 1.94 4.81 6.84
CA PHE A 22 1.31 6.01 6.28
C PHE A 22 -0.20 6.05 6.57
N GLN A 23 -0.90 4.91 6.52
CA GLN A 23 -2.32 4.88 6.86
C GLN A 23 -2.56 5.16 8.35
N ILE A 24 -1.70 4.67 9.24
CA ILE A 24 -1.79 4.98 10.67
C ILE A 24 -1.52 6.46 10.90
N CYS A 25 -0.51 7.05 10.22
CA CYS A 25 -0.25 8.48 10.30
C CYS A 25 -1.48 9.30 9.84
N GLU A 26 -2.12 8.91 8.74
CA GLU A 26 -3.36 9.56 8.32
C GLU A 26 -4.47 9.45 9.37
N LEU A 27 -4.70 8.25 9.91
CA LEU A 27 -5.72 8.03 10.94
C LEU A 27 -5.44 8.84 12.21
N ILE A 28 -4.19 8.98 12.65
CA ILE A 28 -3.87 9.76 13.86
C ILE A 28 -4.07 11.25 13.60
N LEU A 29 -3.62 11.74 12.45
CA LEU A 29 -3.60 13.18 12.15
C LEU A 29 -4.99 13.70 11.71
N PHE A 30 -5.75 12.95 10.92
CA PHE A 30 -6.96 13.44 10.26
C PHE A 30 -8.27 12.90 10.84
N ARG A 31 -8.27 11.77 11.57
CA ARG A 31 -9.50 11.20 12.18
C ARG A 31 -10.10 12.08 13.28
N SER A 32 -9.29 12.89 13.95
CA SER A 32 -9.73 13.86 14.95
C SER A 32 -10.45 15.08 14.34
N ALA A 33 -10.21 15.36 13.05
CA ALA A 33 -10.52 16.64 12.43
C ALA A 33 -11.85 16.69 11.64
N ASN A 34 -12.40 15.55 11.22
CA ASN A 34 -13.48 15.53 10.22
C ASN A 34 -14.56 14.48 10.52
N SER A 35 -15.64 14.90 11.16
CA SER A 35 -16.91 14.13 11.20
C SER A 35 -17.74 14.28 9.92
N THR A 36 -17.36 15.22 9.04
CA THR A 36 -18.11 15.60 7.83
C THR A 36 -17.54 15.05 6.53
N PHE A 37 -16.26 14.67 6.47
CA PHE A 37 -15.66 14.02 5.31
C PHE A 37 -15.60 12.51 5.49
N LYS A 38 -16.53 11.78 4.84
CA LYS A 38 -16.43 10.33 4.67
C LYS A 38 -15.30 10.02 3.68
N GLU A 39 -14.09 9.97 4.20
CA GLU A 39 -12.87 9.71 3.45
C GLU A 39 -12.61 8.21 3.22
N PRO A 40 -11.84 7.85 2.19
CA PRO A 40 -11.45 6.46 1.92
C PRO A 40 -10.68 5.80 3.09
N ASP A 41 -10.24 6.58 4.07
CA ASP A 41 -9.63 6.17 5.34
C ASP A 41 -10.45 5.11 6.10
N ILE A 42 -11.78 5.10 5.92
CA ILE A 42 -12.70 4.11 6.50
C ILE A 42 -12.41 2.70 5.98
N VAL A 43 -12.01 2.57 4.71
CA VAL A 43 -11.68 1.28 4.09
C VAL A 43 -10.34 0.76 4.61
N SER A 44 -9.48 1.66 5.12
CA SER A 44 -8.18 1.33 5.73
C SER A 44 -7.33 0.40 4.84
N ALA A 45 -7.37 0.64 3.52
CA ALA A 45 -6.75 -0.19 2.49
C ALA A 45 -5.25 -0.38 2.69
N GLY A 46 -4.56 0.68 3.14
CA GLY A 46 -3.14 0.56 3.49
C GLY A 46 -2.85 -0.38 4.66
N ILE A 47 -3.76 -0.49 5.64
CA ILE A 47 -3.56 -1.39 6.80
C ILE A 47 -3.76 -2.84 6.40
N TRP A 48 -4.95 -3.21 5.93
CA TRP A 48 -5.23 -4.62 5.63
C TRP A 48 -4.43 -5.11 4.42
N GLY A 49 -4.23 -4.25 3.42
CA GLY A 49 -3.38 -4.52 2.27
C GLY A 49 -1.91 -4.68 2.67
N GLY A 50 -1.39 -3.78 3.52
CA GLY A 50 -0.02 -3.87 4.02
C GLY A 50 0.22 -5.09 4.90
N VAL A 51 -0.73 -5.47 5.76
CA VAL A 51 -0.64 -6.71 6.57
C VAL A 51 -0.56 -7.94 5.67
N PHE A 52 -1.41 -8.01 4.63
CA PHE A 52 -1.33 -9.07 3.64
C PHE A 52 0.05 -9.15 2.99
N LEU A 53 0.61 -8.02 2.54
CA LEU A 53 1.92 -7.97 1.87
C LEU A 53 3.06 -8.42 2.79
N VAL A 54 3.05 -8.02 4.07
CA VAL A 54 4.05 -8.45 5.05
C VAL A 54 3.97 -9.95 5.29
N LEU A 55 2.77 -10.51 5.45
CA LEU A 55 2.58 -11.96 5.63
C LEU A 55 3.00 -12.73 4.38
N PHE A 56 2.60 -12.26 3.20
CA PHE A 56 2.97 -12.89 1.93
C PHE A 56 4.49 -12.88 1.70
N ALA A 57 5.16 -11.75 1.95
CA ALA A 57 6.60 -11.66 1.90
C ALA A 57 7.30 -12.58 2.92
N GLY A 58 6.77 -12.69 4.14
CA GLY A 58 7.27 -13.62 5.14
C GLY A 58 7.16 -15.09 4.70
N LEU A 59 6.06 -15.46 4.03
CA LEU A 59 5.87 -16.79 3.46
C LEU A 59 6.87 -17.08 2.32
N LEU A 60 7.16 -16.08 1.49
CA LEU A 60 8.18 -16.18 0.43
C LEU A 60 9.59 -16.34 1.01
N LEU A 61 9.95 -15.57 2.05
CA LEU A 61 11.26 -15.65 2.71
C LEU A 61 11.48 -16.97 3.47
N SER A 62 10.42 -17.51 4.06
CA SER A 62 10.48 -18.75 4.82
C SER A 62 10.42 -20.02 3.96
N HIS A 63 10.39 -19.88 2.62
CA HIS A 63 10.27 -20.99 1.67
C HIS A 63 9.08 -21.94 1.98
N ARG A 64 8.02 -21.41 2.62
CA ARG A 64 6.82 -22.18 2.99
C ARG A 64 5.88 -22.40 1.80
N LEU A 65 6.03 -21.63 0.72
CA LEU A 65 5.24 -21.73 -0.50
C LEU A 65 6.00 -22.55 -1.55
N ARG A 66 5.69 -23.85 -1.64
CA ARG A 66 6.28 -24.77 -2.62
C ARG A 66 5.49 -24.91 -3.92
N ASP A 67 4.24 -24.43 -3.94
CA ASP A 67 3.39 -24.53 -5.13
C ASP A 67 3.44 -23.23 -5.94
N THR A 68 3.88 -23.35 -7.20
CA THR A 68 3.91 -22.24 -8.16
C THR A 68 2.55 -21.56 -8.28
N ARG A 69 1.46 -22.33 -8.31
CA ARG A 69 0.09 -21.79 -8.46
C ARG A 69 -0.33 -20.97 -7.25
N ALA A 70 0.08 -21.40 -6.05
CA ALA A 70 -0.18 -20.67 -4.82
C ALA A 70 0.56 -19.33 -4.80
N VAL A 71 1.83 -19.32 -5.20
CA VAL A 71 2.64 -18.07 -5.31
C VAL A 71 2.01 -17.11 -6.33
N GLN A 72 1.60 -17.62 -7.50
CA GLN A 72 0.94 -16.79 -8.52
C GLN A 72 -0.41 -16.24 -8.04
N GLY A 73 -1.24 -17.06 -7.41
CA GLY A 73 -2.54 -16.63 -6.89
C GLY A 73 -2.41 -15.53 -5.83
N LEU A 74 -1.48 -15.69 -4.88
CA LEU A 74 -1.20 -14.68 -3.86
C LEU A 74 -0.59 -13.41 -4.45
N ALA A 75 0.27 -13.53 -5.46
CA ALA A 75 0.82 -12.38 -6.16
C ALA A 75 -0.28 -11.61 -6.92
N ILE A 76 -1.21 -12.29 -7.61
CA ILE A 76 -2.36 -11.65 -8.26
C ILE A 76 -3.23 -10.92 -7.22
N TYR A 77 -3.44 -11.51 -6.04
CA TYR A 77 -4.12 -10.81 -4.95
C TYR A 77 -3.35 -9.57 -4.49
N GLY A 78 -2.02 -9.65 -4.38
CA GLY A 78 -1.17 -8.49 -4.12
C GLY A 78 -1.29 -7.38 -5.16
N ILE A 79 -1.44 -7.73 -6.45
CA ILE A 79 -1.71 -6.76 -7.52
C ILE A 79 -3.06 -6.06 -7.27
N LEU A 80 -4.12 -6.81 -6.95
CA LEU A 80 -5.45 -6.26 -6.65
C LEU A 80 -5.41 -5.30 -5.45
N VAL A 81 -4.65 -5.65 -4.41
CA VAL A 81 -4.38 -4.76 -3.26
C VAL A 81 -3.73 -3.46 -3.73
N GLY A 82 -2.66 -3.55 -4.53
CA GLY A 82 -1.96 -2.37 -5.04
C GLY A 82 -2.87 -1.46 -5.88
N VAL A 83 -3.67 -2.03 -6.78
CA VAL A 83 -4.65 -1.27 -7.60
C VAL A 83 -5.71 -0.61 -6.73
N THR A 84 -6.18 -1.30 -5.69
CA THR A 84 -7.17 -0.77 -4.75
C THR A 84 -6.62 0.44 -3.98
N ILE A 85 -5.38 0.34 -3.49
CA ILE A 85 -4.67 1.44 -2.85
C ILE A 85 -4.58 2.63 -3.82
N VAL A 86 -4.03 2.43 -5.04
CA VAL A 86 -3.91 3.51 -6.03
C VAL A 86 -5.26 4.17 -6.30
N GLY A 87 -6.30 3.39 -6.58
CA GLY A 87 -7.63 3.92 -6.90
C GLY A 87 -8.24 4.77 -5.78
N LEU A 88 -8.14 4.30 -4.53
CA LEU A 88 -8.70 5.01 -3.37
C LEU A 88 -7.98 6.32 -3.08
N TYR A 89 -6.64 6.33 -3.09
CA TYR A 89 -5.88 7.55 -2.76
C TYR A 89 -5.80 8.53 -3.93
N CYS A 90 -5.82 8.07 -5.19
CA CYS A 90 -6.02 8.97 -6.34
C CYS A 90 -7.39 9.66 -6.28
N TRP A 91 -8.44 8.92 -5.87
CA TRP A 91 -9.76 9.53 -5.66
C TRP A 91 -9.74 10.55 -4.51
N SER A 92 -9.06 10.23 -3.40
CA SER A 92 -8.83 11.16 -2.28
C SER A 92 -8.24 12.49 -2.77
N ILE A 93 -7.11 12.43 -3.48
CA ILE A 93 -6.41 13.61 -4.00
C ILE A 93 -7.30 14.44 -4.94
N SER A 94 -8.05 13.78 -5.83
CA SER A 94 -8.94 14.47 -6.78
C SER A 94 -10.03 15.30 -6.08
N ARG A 95 -10.54 14.85 -4.92
CA ARG A 95 -11.55 15.61 -4.16
C ARG A 95 -11.02 16.89 -3.53
N TYR A 96 -9.76 16.90 -3.10
CA TYR A 96 -9.17 18.07 -2.44
C TYR A 96 -8.41 18.99 -3.40
N HIS A 97 -8.31 18.63 -4.69
CA HIS A 97 -7.52 19.34 -5.71
C HIS A 97 -7.76 20.87 -5.73
N SER A 98 -9.02 21.29 -5.58
CA SER A 98 -9.42 22.71 -5.52
C SER A 98 -8.93 23.43 -4.25
N ALA A 99 -8.80 22.70 -3.13
CA ALA A 99 -8.32 23.20 -1.84
C ALA A 99 -6.78 23.17 -1.71
N VAL A 100 -6.06 22.38 -2.52
CA VAL A 100 -4.58 22.28 -2.50
C VAL A 100 -3.92 23.61 -2.84
N SER A 101 -4.50 24.37 -3.78
CA SER A 101 -3.95 25.65 -4.26
C SER A 101 -3.77 26.71 -3.16
N ARG A 102 -4.43 26.56 -2.00
CA ARG A 102 -4.38 27.52 -0.91
C ARG A 102 -3.63 27.03 0.33
N CYS A 103 -3.14 25.77 0.37
CA CYS A 103 -2.58 25.08 1.55
C CYS A 103 -3.21 25.59 2.87
N GLN A 104 -4.53 25.79 2.90
CA GLN A 104 -5.16 26.38 4.07
C GLN A 104 -5.12 25.35 5.18
N THR A 105 -4.61 25.73 6.34
CA THR A 105 -4.82 24.99 7.58
C THR A 105 -6.33 24.90 7.78
N ILE A 106 -6.90 23.71 7.68
CA ILE A 106 -8.29 23.51 8.08
C ILE A 106 -8.30 23.74 9.60
N SER A 107 -9.05 24.76 10.03
CA SER A 107 -9.04 25.33 11.39
C SER A 107 -9.48 24.37 12.50
N VAL A 108 -9.82 23.12 12.16
CA VAL A 108 -10.37 22.15 13.10
C VAL A 108 -9.25 21.34 13.80
N SER A 109 -8.00 21.36 13.33
CA SER A 109 -6.94 20.55 13.97
C SER A 109 -5.47 21.00 13.77
N ASN A 110 -5.19 22.19 13.23
CA ASN A 110 -3.83 22.62 12.84
C ASN A 110 -3.14 21.70 11.81
N VAL A 111 -3.85 20.76 11.18
CA VAL A 111 -3.26 19.85 10.20
C VAL A 111 -3.38 20.46 8.80
N ASN A 112 -2.23 20.60 8.13
CA ASN A 112 -2.15 21.22 6.80
C ASN A 112 -2.70 20.24 5.75
N LEU A 113 -3.64 20.69 4.91
CA LEU A 113 -4.13 19.98 3.72
C LEU A 113 -2.99 19.45 2.84
N CYS A 114 -1.88 20.18 2.77
CA CYS A 114 -0.70 19.78 2.02
C CYS A 114 0.04 18.57 2.63
N GLY A 115 -0.08 18.35 3.95
CA GLY A 115 0.42 17.14 4.61
C GLY A 115 -0.43 15.90 4.27
N ARG A 116 -1.74 16.06 4.11
CA ARG A 116 -2.61 14.98 3.65
C ARG A 116 -2.28 14.56 2.22
N VAL A 117 -2.19 15.54 1.31
CA VAL A 117 -1.85 15.27 -0.10
C VAL A 117 -0.50 14.55 -0.22
N ALA A 118 0.48 14.90 0.63
CA ALA A 118 1.75 14.21 0.68
C ALA A 118 1.60 12.73 1.12
N LEU A 119 0.82 12.46 2.17
CA LEU A 119 0.55 11.08 2.62
C LEU A 119 -0.23 10.25 1.61
N ASP A 120 -1.31 10.82 1.04
CA ASP A 120 -2.07 10.19 -0.05
C ASP A 120 -1.16 9.87 -1.24
N SER A 121 -0.26 10.79 -1.62
CA SER A 121 0.69 10.58 -2.72
C SER A 121 1.70 9.46 -2.40
N LEU A 122 2.19 9.39 -1.17
CA LEU A 122 3.08 8.31 -0.71
C LEU A 122 2.36 6.96 -0.75
N LEU A 123 1.08 6.91 -0.35
CA LEU A 123 0.25 5.71 -0.44
C LEU A 123 0.00 5.29 -1.89
N VAL A 124 -0.24 6.23 -2.81
CA VAL A 124 -0.30 5.94 -4.25
C VAL A 124 1.01 5.31 -4.74
N ILE A 125 2.16 5.86 -4.36
CA ILE A 125 3.48 5.31 -4.73
C ILE A 125 3.64 3.89 -4.17
N CYS A 126 3.28 3.65 -2.91
CA CYS A 126 3.26 2.31 -2.32
C CYS A 126 2.38 1.35 -3.12
N GLY A 127 1.20 1.80 -3.56
CA GLY A 127 0.30 1.01 -4.40
C GLY A 127 0.92 0.64 -5.75
N ILE A 128 1.55 1.60 -6.45
CA ILE A 128 2.22 1.36 -7.73
C ILE A 128 3.37 0.37 -7.57
N LEU A 129 4.23 0.55 -6.56
CA LEU A 129 5.33 -0.35 -6.28
C LEU A 129 4.83 -1.76 -5.90
N THR A 130 3.72 -1.84 -5.17
CA THR A 130 3.06 -3.11 -4.84
C THR A 130 2.64 -3.84 -6.11
N VAL A 131 2.00 -3.14 -7.06
CA VAL A 131 1.63 -3.74 -8.36
C VAL A 131 2.88 -4.24 -9.08
N GLY A 132 3.90 -3.40 -9.23
CA GLY A 132 5.12 -3.76 -9.96
C GLY A 132 5.84 -4.97 -9.37
N LEU A 133 6.04 -4.99 -8.06
CA LEU A 133 6.71 -6.11 -7.39
C LEU A 133 5.91 -7.40 -7.46
N ASN A 134 4.58 -7.34 -7.31
CA ASN A 134 3.75 -8.54 -7.39
C ASN A 134 3.60 -9.07 -8.83
N VAL A 135 3.63 -8.21 -9.85
CA VAL A 135 3.76 -8.64 -11.26
C VAL A 135 5.07 -9.39 -11.47
N CYS A 136 6.19 -8.85 -10.96
CA CYS A 136 7.48 -9.56 -10.99
C CYS A 136 7.40 -10.90 -10.25
N THR A 137 6.77 -10.95 -9.08
CA THR A 137 6.60 -12.18 -8.31
C THR A 137 5.80 -13.24 -9.06
N ALA A 138 4.69 -12.84 -9.71
CA ALA A 138 3.87 -13.74 -10.51
C ALA A 138 4.63 -14.29 -11.74
N ALA A 139 5.39 -13.42 -12.43
CA ALA A 139 6.20 -13.80 -13.58
C ALA A 139 7.36 -14.74 -13.21
N MET A 140 7.91 -14.59 -12.00
CA MET A 140 9.04 -15.39 -11.51
C MET A 140 8.61 -16.57 -10.63
N ALA A 141 7.31 -16.81 -10.44
CA ALA A 141 6.80 -17.81 -9.50
C ALA A 141 7.35 -19.23 -9.75
N SER A 142 7.54 -19.62 -11.01
CA SER A 142 8.14 -20.92 -11.36
C SER A 142 9.57 -21.06 -10.86
N LYS A 143 10.32 -19.96 -10.81
CA LYS A 143 11.69 -19.92 -10.27
C LYS A 143 11.72 -19.89 -8.74
N PHE A 144 10.60 -19.64 -8.10
CA PHE A 144 10.49 -19.58 -6.63
C PHE A 144 9.97 -20.87 -6.01
N ALA A 145 9.24 -21.67 -6.79
CA ALA A 145 8.66 -22.95 -6.38
C ALA A 145 9.54 -24.18 -6.71
N LEU A 146 10.64 -23.99 -7.45
CA LEU A 146 11.52 -25.08 -7.92
C LEU A 146 12.80 -25.28 -7.09
N ASP A 147 12.87 -24.74 -5.86
CA ASP A 147 13.90 -25.08 -4.86
C ASP A 147 13.30 -25.96 -3.74
#